data_AF-A0A849QMI5-F1
#
_entry.id   AF-A0A849QMI5-F1
#
_cell.length_a   1.000
_cell.length_b   1.000
_cell.length_c   1.000
_cell.angle_alpha   90.00
_cell.angle_beta   90.00
_cell.angle_gamma   90.00
#
_symmetry.space_group_name_H-M   'P 1'
#
loop_
_entity.id
_entity.type
_entity.pdbx_description
1 polymer ?
#
loop_
_entity_poly.entity_id
_entity_poly.type
_entity_poly.pdbx_seq_one_letter_code
_entity_poly.pdbx_strand_id
1 'polypeptide(L)'
;MKNINCIESFGSIDADNDSILLEAFEEHEAFIDAIRFNKFLIIGKKGSGKTAIFKKIITQKSHNIFTYGHTFSDYPWHYHEKQKVIGVPEQDRYLHSWKYLILLTLSKIILNHDNSIPFSEACLEAAGNIEKFIIDTYGSRDLDVTQIFTPSKVLKLNPTFGINWGVLKGEVKPGLLPIEYLPIVIQDVNKTLSAIIMKSLNPENKYYLTFDELDLGFDPKSEDYKERLTGLIMAARSINLLSKENNLSLNIVVFLRNDIYNLLHFEDKNKITSNHVSYIEWDTERTSHTLKKIMENRFTALLKEGNDEIVKWDNVFDETKKMTGRQEKYQHIIDRTFLRPRDIIQFCNEILNIYKEKPSPESKFNNEDINRSKNLYSRYFIDELDDEIHKHLPEYEKYLDVFRDIGFLQFEKTDFIEAFEKRKSQFAISDPNDLLKHLFDFSIIGFYRVGGGGYGGSEYSYKYKDEKATFDIQAEKLRIHPALMEYLQLKKYSKSMSN
;
A
#
# COMPACT_ATOMS: atom_id res chain seq x y z
N MET A 1 -6.97 -27.70 19.64
CA MET A 1 -6.47 -26.31 19.69
C MET A 1 -5.64 -26.08 20.95
N LYS A 2 -4.42 -25.56 20.79
CA LYS A 2 -3.52 -25.16 21.88
C LYS A 2 -4.17 -24.09 22.76
N ASN A 3 -3.74 -24.02 24.02
CA ASN A 3 -4.18 -22.95 24.92
C ASN A 3 -3.68 -21.58 24.42
N ILE A 4 -4.56 -20.57 24.44
CA ILE A 4 -4.25 -19.19 24.01
C ILE A 4 -3.09 -18.59 24.82
N ASN A 5 -2.91 -18.98 26.08
CA ASN A 5 -1.80 -18.50 26.90
C ASN A 5 -0.41 -18.94 26.40
N CYS A 6 -0.34 -19.96 25.53
CA CYS A 6 0.93 -20.49 25.04
C CYS A 6 1.53 -19.70 23.87
N ILE A 7 0.77 -18.82 23.22
CA ILE A 7 1.26 -18.03 22.09
C ILE A 7 1.77 -16.67 22.58
N GLU A 8 2.81 -16.12 21.96
CA GLU A 8 3.37 -14.81 22.35
C GLU A 8 2.51 -13.65 21.84
N SER A 9 2.19 -13.66 20.54
CA SER A 9 1.36 -12.68 19.84
C SER A 9 0.58 -13.33 18.69
N PHE A 10 -0.35 -12.61 18.07
CA PHE A 10 -1.03 -12.98 16.82
C PHE A 10 -0.26 -12.58 15.55
N GLY A 11 1.04 -12.33 15.68
CA GLY A 11 1.92 -11.81 14.63
C GLY A 11 2.24 -10.33 14.81
N SER A 12 3.16 -9.85 13.99
CA SER A 12 3.63 -8.46 13.99
C SER A 12 2.71 -7.55 13.16
N ILE A 13 2.67 -6.27 13.53
CA ILE A 13 2.03 -5.20 12.74
C ILE A 13 2.85 -4.82 11.50
N ASP A 14 4.14 -5.15 11.51
CA ASP A 14 5.08 -4.97 10.42
C ASP A 14 5.27 -6.29 9.67
N ALA A 15 5.03 -6.26 8.36
CA ALA A 15 5.13 -7.42 7.49
C ALA A 15 6.57 -7.96 7.39
N ASP A 16 7.60 -7.14 7.62
CA ASP A 16 9.01 -7.59 7.68
C ASP A 16 9.31 -8.45 8.89
N ASN A 17 8.64 -8.19 9.99
CA ASN A 17 8.85 -8.88 11.25
C ASN A 17 7.75 -9.90 11.59
N ASP A 18 6.78 -10.13 10.69
CA ASP A 18 5.68 -11.07 10.90
C ASP A 18 6.03 -12.48 10.40
N SER A 19 6.50 -13.34 11.32
CA SER A 19 6.97 -14.70 11.02
C SER A 19 5.89 -15.64 10.46
N ILE A 20 4.62 -15.38 10.76
CA ILE A 20 3.50 -16.20 10.31
C ILE A 20 2.79 -15.63 9.08
N LEU A 21 3.26 -14.49 8.54
CA LEU A 21 2.58 -13.74 7.48
C LEU A 21 2.20 -14.60 6.27
N LEU A 22 3.14 -15.42 5.79
CA LEU A 22 2.94 -16.23 4.58
C LEU A 22 2.01 -17.43 4.82
N GLU A 23 2.01 -17.99 6.03
CA GLU A 23 1.13 -19.09 6.45
C GLU A 23 -0.30 -18.58 6.68
N ALA A 24 -0.45 -17.43 7.33
CA ALA A 24 -1.74 -16.82 7.64
C ALA A 24 -2.28 -15.91 6.52
N PHE A 25 -1.62 -15.88 5.36
CA PHE A 25 -1.97 -15.00 4.25
C PHE A 25 -3.37 -15.30 3.71
N GLU A 26 -4.20 -14.27 3.58
CA GLU A 26 -5.50 -14.35 2.92
C GLU A 26 -5.37 -13.92 1.45
N GLU A 27 -5.83 -14.76 0.52
CA GLU A 27 -5.75 -14.51 -0.92
C GLU A 27 -6.79 -13.48 -1.40
N HIS A 28 -6.56 -12.22 -1.02
CA HIS A 28 -7.40 -11.07 -1.38
C HIS A 28 -7.46 -10.85 -2.91
N GLU A 29 -8.55 -10.24 -3.43
CA GLU A 29 -8.76 -10.05 -4.87
C GLU A 29 -7.59 -9.31 -5.55
N ALA A 30 -7.03 -8.29 -4.89
CA ALA A 30 -5.82 -7.58 -5.33
C ALA A 30 -4.60 -8.48 -5.59
N PHE A 31 -4.38 -9.50 -4.76
CA PHE A 31 -3.32 -10.49 -4.99
C PHE A 31 -3.66 -11.35 -6.21
N ILE A 32 -4.90 -11.85 -6.28
CA ILE A 32 -5.39 -12.68 -7.38
C ILE A 32 -5.30 -11.95 -8.72
N ASP A 33 -5.73 -10.68 -8.77
CA ASP A 33 -5.65 -9.81 -9.95
C ASP A 33 -4.21 -9.64 -10.44
N ALA A 34 -3.26 -9.49 -9.51
CA ALA A 34 -1.84 -9.37 -9.82
C ALA A 34 -1.27 -10.68 -10.39
N ILE A 35 -1.51 -11.82 -9.73
CA ILE A 35 -0.94 -13.10 -10.18
C ILE A 35 -1.61 -13.65 -11.44
N ARG A 36 -2.85 -13.23 -11.73
CA ARG A 36 -3.59 -13.59 -12.96
C ARG A 36 -3.36 -12.63 -14.13
N PHE A 37 -2.46 -11.65 -14.00
CA PHE A 37 -2.15 -10.67 -15.05
C PHE A 37 -3.36 -9.80 -15.46
N ASN A 38 -4.37 -9.69 -14.59
CA ASN A 38 -5.57 -8.89 -14.86
C ASN A 38 -5.31 -7.41 -14.60
N LYS A 39 -4.66 -7.12 -13.47
CA LYS A 39 -4.36 -5.77 -13.01
C LYS A 39 -2.95 -5.71 -12.46
N PHE A 40 -2.39 -4.52 -12.50
CA PHE A 40 -0.99 -4.31 -12.15
C PHE A 40 -0.80 -3.19 -11.13
N LEU A 41 -1.80 -2.31 -10.94
CA LEU A 41 -1.72 -1.22 -9.99
C LEU A 41 -2.52 -1.58 -8.74
N ILE A 42 -1.83 -1.86 -7.64
CA ILE A 42 -2.42 -2.26 -6.37
C ILE A 42 -2.43 -1.06 -5.43
N ILE A 43 -3.63 -0.63 -5.03
CA ILE A 43 -3.81 0.61 -4.27
C ILE A 43 -4.42 0.31 -2.90
N GLY A 44 -3.84 0.85 -1.84
CA GLY A 44 -4.40 0.70 -0.50
C GLY A 44 -3.77 1.63 0.54
N LYS A 45 -4.45 1.84 1.66
CA LYS A 45 -3.98 2.71 2.77
C LYS A 45 -2.73 2.15 3.46
N LYS A 46 -2.03 2.96 4.26
CA LYS A 46 -0.97 2.46 5.16
C LYS A 46 -1.58 1.38 6.07
N GLY A 47 -0.89 0.26 6.24
CA GLY A 47 -1.40 -0.88 7.03
C GLY A 47 -2.48 -1.75 6.36
N SER A 48 -2.91 -1.50 5.11
CA SER A 48 -3.97 -2.28 4.45
C SER A 48 -3.53 -3.68 3.97
N GLY A 49 -2.23 -3.97 3.92
CA GLY A 49 -1.69 -5.27 3.45
C GLY A 49 -0.92 -5.24 2.12
N LYS A 50 -0.56 -4.06 1.58
CA LYS A 50 0.25 -3.94 0.34
C LYS A 50 1.55 -4.78 0.41
N THR A 51 2.35 -4.56 1.45
CA THR A 51 3.61 -5.27 1.67
C THR A 51 3.40 -6.78 1.89
N ALA A 52 2.26 -7.19 2.45
CA ALA A 52 1.91 -8.61 2.55
C ALA A 52 1.69 -9.25 1.18
N ILE A 53 0.95 -8.58 0.29
CA ILE A 53 0.75 -9.03 -1.11
C ILE A 53 2.08 -9.04 -1.85
N PHE A 54 2.87 -7.97 -1.73
CA PHE A 54 4.23 -7.87 -2.30
C PHE A 54 5.08 -9.08 -1.89
N LYS A 55 5.20 -9.33 -0.57
CA LYS A 55 5.93 -10.49 -0.02
C LYS A 55 5.41 -11.81 -0.55
N LYS A 56 4.08 -12.00 -0.58
CA LYS A 56 3.48 -13.24 -1.09
C LYS A 56 3.83 -13.47 -2.56
N ILE A 57 3.88 -12.43 -3.39
CA ILE A 57 4.30 -12.53 -4.80
C ILE A 57 5.78 -12.89 -4.87
N ILE A 58 6.67 -12.15 -4.20
CA ILE A 58 8.11 -12.38 -4.36
C ILE A 58 8.61 -13.69 -3.74
N THR A 59 7.88 -14.23 -2.76
CA THR A 59 8.22 -15.51 -2.11
C THR A 59 7.63 -16.73 -2.83
N GLN A 60 6.92 -16.57 -3.94
CA GLN A 60 6.47 -17.70 -4.75
C GLN A 60 7.66 -18.50 -5.25
N LYS A 61 7.68 -19.80 -4.91
CA LYS A 61 8.71 -20.74 -5.36
C LYS A 61 8.07 -21.80 -6.24
N SER A 62 8.31 -21.70 -7.53
CA SER A 62 8.00 -22.74 -8.51
C SER A 62 9.07 -22.71 -9.60
N HIS A 63 9.31 -23.83 -10.28
CA HIS A 63 10.31 -23.93 -11.34
C HIS A 63 10.02 -23.03 -12.56
N ASN A 64 8.77 -22.57 -12.70
CA ASN A 64 8.29 -21.73 -13.80
C ASN A 64 7.79 -20.35 -13.33
N ILE A 65 8.13 -19.93 -12.11
CA ILE A 65 7.74 -18.62 -11.58
C ILE A 65 9.00 -17.86 -11.20
N PHE A 66 9.19 -16.69 -11.80
CA PHE A 66 10.33 -15.81 -11.55
C PHE A 66 9.84 -14.47 -11.03
N THR A 67 10.38 -14.05 -9.91
CA THR A 67 9.95 -12.86 -9.20
C THR A 67 11.14 -11.95 -8.93
N TYR A 68 10.90 -10.65 -8.92
CA TYR A 68 11.84 -9.67 -8.43
C TYR A 68 11.09 -8.51 -7.76
N GLY A 69 11.56 -8.10 -6.59
CA GLY A 69 10.98 -6.99 -5.82
C GLY A 69 11.94 -5.82 -5.74
N HIS A 70 11.46 -4.64 -6.16
CA HIS A 70 12.12 -3.38 -5.90
C HIS A 70 11.54 -2.77 -4.61
N THR A 71 12.39 -2.66 -3.60
CA THR A 71 12.20 -1.80 -2.42
C THR A 71 13.07 -0.55 -2.62
N PHE A 72 12.51 0.64 -2.37
CA PHE A 72 13.17 1.91 -2.71
C PHE A 72 13.89 2.57 -1.53
N SER A 73 14.08 1.85 -0.42
CA SER A 73 14.79 2.31 0.78
C SER A 73 16.19 2.87 0.47
N ASP A 74 16.96 2.18 -0.37
CA ASP A 74 18.35 2.54 -0.74
C ASP A 74 18.48 2.98 -2.21
N TYR A 75 17.38 3.31 -2.88
CA TYR A 75 17.41 3.67 -4.30
C TYR A 75 17.92 5.11 -4.50
N PRO A 76 18.89 5.35 -5.43
CA PRO A 76 19.47 6.67 -5.64
C PRO A 76 18.56 7.58 -6.48
N TRP A 77 17.50 8.07 -5.84
CA TRP A 77 16.47 8.92 -6.46
C TRP A 77 17.04 10.15 -7.18
N HIS A 78 18.11 10.75 -6.67
CA HIS A 78 18.79 11.91 -7.27
C HIS A 78 19.44 11.59 -8.61
N TYR A 79 19.92 10.36 -8.83
CA TYR A 79 20.45 9.95 -10.13
C TYR A 79 19.35 9.64 -11.13
N HIS A 80 18.24 9.08 -10.67
CA HIS A 80 17.06 8.88 -11.51
C HIS A 80 16.41 10.20 -11.93
N GLU A 81 16.37 11.18 -11.05
CA GLU A 81 15.89 12.54 -11.37
C GLU A 81 16.63 13.15 -12.57
N LYS A 82 17.94 12.91 -12.68
CA LYS A 82 18.75 13.35 -13.83
C LYS A 82 18.39 12.65 -15.15
N GLN A 83 17.58 11.59 -15.11
CA GLN A 83 17.15 10.87 -16.31
C GLN A 83 15.86 11.42 -16.92
N LYS A 84 15.44 12.62 -16.49
CA LYS A 84 14.29 13.36 -17.02
C LYS A 84 14.49 13.68 -18.51
N VAL A 85 13.52 13.28 -19.33
CA VAL A 85 13.48 13.65 -20.75
C VAL A 85 12.87 15.04 -20.90
N ILE A 86 13.53 15.91 -21.65
CA ILE A 86 13.10 17.30 -21.89
C ILE A 86 12.28 17.36 -23.18
N GLY A 87 11.25 18.22 -23.22
CA GLY A 87 10.45 18.46 -24.42
C GLY A 87 9.34 17.42 -24.66
N VAL A 88 9.05 16.56 -23.68
CA VAL A 88 7.93 15.62 -23.68
C VAL A 88 6.86 16.06 -22.67
N PRO A 89 5.61 15.58 -22.80
CA PRO A 89 4.57 15.80 -21.78
C PRO A 89 5.03 15.39 -20.38
N GLU A 90 4.50 16.04 -19.35
CA GLU A 90 4.92 15.84 -17.95
C GLU A 90 4.86 14.38 -17.49
N GLN A 91 3.78 13.69 -17.87
CA GLN A 91 3.56 12.28 -17.57
C GLN A 91 4.59 11.33 -18.22
N ASP A 92 5.28 11.76 -19.27
CA ASP A 92 6.22 10.94 -20.05
C ASP A 92 7.69 11.21 -19.68
N ARG A 93 7.97 12.24 -18.88
CA ARG A 93 9.33 12.70 -18.53
C ARG A 93 10.22 11.60 -17.96
N TYR A 94 9.64 10.68 -17.18
CA TYR A 94 10.36 9.56 -16.55
C TYR A 94 9.93 8.18 -17.09
N LEU A 95 9.03 8.14 -18.07
CA LEU A 95 8.50 6.88 -18.63
C LEU A 95 9.63 5.98 -19.13
N HIS A 96 10.59 6.55 -19.87
CA HIS A 96 11.67 5.75 -20.45
C HIS A 96 12.75 5.35 -19.46
N SER A 97 13.00 6.13 -18.41
CA SER A 97 13.96 5.74 -17.38
C SER A 97 13.41 4.58 -16.53
N TRP A 98 12.10 4.58 -16.24
CA TRP A 98 11.46 3.41 -15.62
C TRP A 98 11.43 2.19 -16.52
N LYS A 99 11.11 2.34 -17.81
CA LYS A 99 11.22 1.23 -18.79
C LYS A 99 12.62 0.65 -18.79
N TYR A 100 13.64 1.50 -18.79
CA TYR A 100 15.03 1.05 -18.78
C TYR A 100 15.36 0.23 -17.53
N LEU A 101 14.98 0.70 -16.34
CA LEU A 101 15.14 -0.06 -15.09
C LEU A 101 14.42 -1.41 -15.17
N ILE A 102 13.14 -1.44 -15.58
CA ILE A 102 12.34 -2.66 -15.71
C ILE A 102 13.03 -3.66 -16.65
N LEU A 103 13.49 -3.20 -17.83
CA LEU A 103 14.14 -4.04 -18.83
C LEU A 103 15.49 -4.60 -18.34
N LEU A 104 16.27 -3.81 -17.59
CA LEU A 104 17.49 -4.30 -16.97
C LEU A 104 17.21 -5.33 -15.87
N THR A 105 16.17 -5.13 -15.06
CA THR A 105 15.79 -6.14 -14.07
C THR A 105 15.30 -7.43 -14.72
N LEU A 106 14.54 -7.35 -15.82
CA LEU A 106 14.17 -8.53 -16.61
C LEU A 106 15.39 -9.22 -17.21
N SER A 107 16.38 -8.45 -17.66
CA SER A 107 17.66 -8.99 -18.15
C SER A 107 18.39 -9.77 -17.05
N LYS A 108 18.40 -9.26 -15.81
CA LYS A 108 18.95 -9.98 -14.64
C LYS A 108 18.24 -11.31 -14.41
N ILE A 109 16.91 -11.35 -14.47
CA ILE A 109 16.12 -12.59 -14.32
C ILE A 109 16.48 -13.58 -15.43
N ILE A 110 16.46 -13.12 -16.69
CA ILE A 110 16.77 -13.91 -17.88
C ILE A 110 18.16 -14.55 -17.77
N LEU A 111 19.16 -13.77 -17.36
CA LEU A 111 20.55 -14.21 -17.37
C LEU A 111 20.95 -15.02 -16.14
N ASN A 112 20.30 -14.86 -14.99
CA ASN A 112 20.81 -15.43 -13.74
C ASN A 112 19.82 -16.35 -13.02
N HIS A 113 18.51 -16.23 -13.28
CA HIS A 113 17.49 -16.93 -12.51
C HIS A 113 16.72 -17.95 -13.35
N ASP A 114 16.36 -17.62 -14.59
CA ASP A 114 15.58 -18.50 -15.45
C ASP A 114 16.44 -19.57 -16.13
N ASN A 115 16.51 -20.74 -15.49
CA ASN A 115 17.24 -21.90 -15.98
C ASN A 115 16.62 -22.55 -17.24
N SER A 116 15.43 -22.13 -17.68
CA SER A 116 14.86 -22.60 -18.95
C SER A 116 15.43 -21.89 -20.18
N ILE A 117 16.27 -20.86 -19.97
CA ILE A 117 16.86 -20.07 -21.04
C ILE A 117 18.24 -20.64 -21.42
N PRO A 118 18.50 -20.91 -22.72
CA PRO A 118 17.58 -20.72 -23.86
C PRO A 118 16.61 -21.89 -24.05
N PHE A 119 15.37 -21.59 -24.44
CA PHE A 119 14.35 -22.59 -24.82
C PHE A 119 14.18 -22.74 -26.34
N SER A 120 14.84 -21.89 -27.13
CA SER A 120 14.85 -21.92 -28.60
C SER A 120 16.10 -21.25 -29.16
N GLU A 121 16.41 -21.46 -30.44
CA GLU A 121 17.55 -20.80 -31.11
C GLU A 121 17.42 -19.27 -31.12
N ALA A 122 16.21 -18.76 -31.38
CA ALA A 122 15.94 -17.32 -31.35
C ALA A 122 16.13 -16.73 -29.95
N CYS A 123 15.76 -17.48 -28.90
CA CYS A 123 16.01 -17.11 -27.51
C CYS A 123 17.51 -17.12 -27.19
N LEU A 124 18.27 -18.12 -27.65
CA LEU A 124 19.73 -18.17 -27.46
C LEU A 124 20.43 -16.95 -28.06
N GLU A 125 20.08 -16.57 -29.29
CA GLU A 125 20.63 -15.37 -29.92
C GLU A 125 20.24 -14.10 -29.15
N ALA A 126 18.96 -13.97 -28.77
CA ALA A 126 18.46 -12.80 -28.06
C ALA A 126 19.10 -12.67 -26.65
N ALA A 127 19.18 -13.76 -25.89
CA ALA A 127 19.82 -13.81 -24.57
C ALA A 127 21.32 -13.52 -24.66
N GLY A 128 22.02 -14.02 -25.68
CA GLY A 128 23.42 -13.69 -25.92
C GLY A 128 23.64 -12.20 -26.21
N ASN A 129 22.71 -11.56 -26.93
CA ASN A 129 22.75 -10.11 -27.17
C ASN A 129 22.49 -9.31 -25.88
N ILE A 130 21.58 -9.78 -25.01
CA ILE A 130 21.36 -9.19 -23.68
C ILE A 130 22.63 -9.32 -22.85
N GLU A 131 23.19 -10.53 -22.73
CA GLU A 131 24.40 -10.81 -21.95
C GLU A 131 25.56 -9.91 -22.38
N LYS A 132 25.81 -9.82 -23.69
CA LYS A 132 26.85 -8.96 -24.24
C LYS A 132 26.63 -7.51 -23.83
N PHE A 133 25.43 -6.95 -24.02
CA PHE A 133 25.13 -5.57 -23.65
C PHE A 133 25.33 -5.32 -22.14
N ILE A 134 24.84 -6.23 -21.30
CA ILE A 134 24.92 -6.12 -19.84
C ILE A 134 26.37 -6.20 -19.37
N ILE A 135 27.16 -7.17 -19.83
CA ILE A 135 28.58 -7.29 -19.46
C ILE A 135 29.37 -6.09 -19.98
N ASP A 136 29.16 -5.70 -21.23
CA ASP A 136 29.90 -4.60 -21.85
C ASP A 136 29.66 -3.26 -21.13
N THR A 137 28.43 -3.01 -20.67
CA THR A 137 28.02 -1.76 -19.99
C THR A 137 28.24 -1.79 -18.48
N TYR A 138 27.85 -2.88 -17.82
CA TYR A 138 27.77 -2.96 -16.35
C TYR A 138 28.86 -3.83 -15.73
N GLY A 139 29.61 -4.61 -16.53
CA GLY A 139 30.76 -5.40 -16.10
C GLY A 139 30.43 -6.77 -15.50
N SER A 140 29.15 -7.08 -15.29
CA SER A 140 28.69 -8.34 -14.70
C SER A 140 27.31 -8.72 -15.24
N ARG A 141 27.04 -10.02 -15.39
CA ARG A 141 25.69 -10.55 -15.67
C ARG A 141 24.72 -10.26 -14.53
N ASP A 142 25.22 -10.29 -13.30
CA ASP A 142 24.45 -10.01 -12.10
C ASP A 142 24.56 -8.52 -11.77
N LEU A 143 23.69 -7.72 -12.39
CA LEU A 143 23.70 -6.27 -12.20
C LEU A 143 23.05 -5.85 -10.89
N ASP A 144 23.64 -4.86 -10.24
CA ASP A 144 22.98 -4.11 -9.19
C ASP A 144 22.02 -3.10 -9.83
N VAL A 145 20.74 -3.47 -9.88
CA VAL A 145 19.66 -2.66 -10.47
C VAL A 145 19.48 -1.32 -9.75
N THR A 146 19.95 -1.17 -8.52
CA THR A 146 19.83 0.09 -7.77
C THR A 146 20.83 1.14 -8.26
N GLN A 147 21.96 0.71 -8.85
CA GLN A 147 23.07 1.59 -9.24
C GLN A 147 23.16 1.83 -10.76
N ILE A 148 22.09 1.56 -11.51
CA ILE A 148 22.11 1.63 -12.99
C ILE A 148 22.26 3.05 -13.53
N PHE A 149 21.84 4.06 -12.76
CA PHE A 149 21.91 5.47 -13.14
C PHE A 149 23.13 6.22 -12.56
N THR A 150 24.02 5.52 -11.87
CA THR A 150 25.17 6.14 -11.21
C THR A 150 26.13 6.74 -12.26
N PRO A 151 26.61 8.00 -12.10
CA PRO A 151 27.40 8.73 -13.11
C PRO A 151 28.67 8.04 -13.62
N SER A 152 29.21 7.10 -12.85
CA SER A 152 30.37 6.29 -13.26
C SER A 152 30.07 5.31 -14.40
N LYS A 153 28.81 5.13 -14.80
CA LYS A 153 28.40 4.17 -15.83
C LYS A 153 28.53 4.78 -17.24
N VAL A 154 29.08 3.99 -18.16
CA VAL A 154 29.17 4.32 -19.59
C VAL A 154 28.57 3.15 -20.37
N LEU A 155 27.47 3.41 -21.07
CA LEU A 155 26.79 2.43 -21.91
C LEU A 155 27.62 2.14 -23.15
N LYS A 156 27.83 0.84 -23.39
CA LYS A 156 28.46 0.37 -24.64
C LYS A 156 27.37 -0.04 -25.61
N LEU A 157 27.06 0.85 -26.56
CA LEU A 157 25.96 0.71 -27.51
C LEU A 157 26.47 0.26 -28.87
N ASN A 158 26.12 -0.96 -29.25
CA ASN A 158 26.43 -1.51 -30.57
C ASN A 158 25.53 -0.89 -31.67
N PRO A 159 25.92 -0.96 -32.96
CA PRO A 159 25.14 -0.38 -34.07
C PRO A 159 23.69 -0.88 -34.17
N THR A 160 23.38 -2.05 -33.62
CA THR A 160 22.03 -2.64 -33.56
C THR A 160 21.02 -1.79 -32.78
N PHE A 161 21.50 -0.89 -31.91
CA PHE A 161 20.64 0.05 -31.19
C PHE A 161 20.12 1.20 -32.07
N GLY A 162 20.61 1.35 -33.31
CA GLY A 162 20.08 2.33 -34.26
C GLY A 162 20.26 3.80 -33.85
N ILE A 163 21.20 4.06 -32.93
CA ILE A 163 21.40 5.37 -32.31
C ILE A 163 21.94 6.36 -33.34
N ASN A 164 21.24 7.48 -33.52
CA ASN A 164 21.75 8.60 -34.31
C ASN A 164 22.75 9.43 -33.49
N TRP A 165 24.03 9.06 -33.52
CA TRP A 165 25.09 9.77 -32.79
C TRP A 165 25.25 11.24 -33.19
N GLY A 166 24.70 11.68 -34.33
CA GLY A 166 24.76 13.08 -34.75
C GLY A 166 23.98 14.05 -33.86
N VAL A 167 23.01 13.55 -33.06
CA VAL A 167 22.28 14.39 -32.08
C VAL A 167 23.08 14.64 -30.80
N LEU A 168 24.06 13.78 -30.52
CA LEU A 168 25.02 13.94 -29.44
C LEU A 168 26.16 14.80 -29.98
N LYS A 169 26.05 16.13 -29.84
CA LYS A 169 27.11 17.09 -30.17
C LYS A 169 28.45 16.55 -29.66
N GLY A 170 29.56 16.77 -30.39
CA GLY A 170 30.86 16.03 -30.36
C GLY A 170 31.61 15.75 -29.05
N GLU A 171 30.94 15.82 -27.90
CA GLU A 171 31.35 15.44 -26.56
C GLU A 171 31.31 13.91 -26.33
N VAL A 172 30.60 13.15 -27.15
CA VAL A 172 30.40 11.69 -26.97
C VAL A 172 31.06 10.88 -28.08
N LYS A 173 31.88 9.88 -27.72
CA LYS A 173 32.48 8.94 -28.68
C LYS A 173 31.43 7.94 -29.18
N PRO A 174 31.31 7.69 -30.50
CA PRO A 174 30.39 6.69 -31.02
C PRO A 174 30.60 5.32 -30.35
N GLY A 175 29.49 4.75 -29.85
CA GLY A 175 29.47 3.47 -29.15
C GLY A 175 29.68 3.55 -27.63
N LEU A 176 30.14 4.68 -27.09
CA LEU A 176 30.35 4.90 -25.65
C LEU A 176 29.52 6.08 -25.17
N LEU A 177 28.42 5.82 -24.47
CA LEU A 177 27.49 6.85 -24.00
C LEU A 177 27.58 6.98 -22.47
N PRO A 178 28.10 8.10 -21.91
CA PRO A 178 28.00 8.36 -20.49
C PRO A 178 26.53 8.40 -20.05
N ILE A 179 26.22 7.85 -18.88
CA ILE A 179 24.83 7.67 -18.41
C ILE A 179 24.03 8.99 -18.35
N GLU A 180 24.69 10.14 -18.18
CA GLU A 180 24.05 11.46 -18.16
C GLU A 180 23.44 11.87 -19.51
N TYR A 181 23.93 11.31 -20.62
CA TYR A 181 23.38 11.51 -21.96
C TYR A 181 22.34 10.45 -22.34
N LEU A 182 22.08 9.47 -21.46
CA LEU A 182 21.07 8.43 -21.70
C LEU A 182 19.71 9.02 -22.09
N PRO A 183 19.17 10.08 -21.44
CA PRO A 183 17.83 10.61 -21.77
C PRO A 183 17.65 11.03 -23.23
N ILE A 184 18.73 11.36 -23.94
CA ILE A 184 18.70 11.78 -25.35
C ILE A 184 18.39 10.58 -26.28
N VAL A 185 18.81 9.37 -25.90
CA VAL A 185 18.74 8.17 -26.76
C VAL A 185 18.02 6.99 -26.11
N ILE A 186 17.53 7.15 -24.87
CA ILE A 186 16.94 6.09 -24.06
C ILE A 186 15.74 5.42 -24.73
N GLN A 187 15.02 6.13 -25.61
CA GLN A 187 13.89 5.58 -26.34
C GLN A 187 14.33 4.49 -27.32
N ASP A 188 15.38 4.76 -28.10
CA ASP A 188 15.98 3.81 -29.04
C ASP A 188 16.58 2.61 -28.30
N VAL A 189 17.29 2.88 -27.20
CA VAL A 189 17.84 1.84 -26.32
C VAL A 189 16.72 0.92 -25.82
N ASN A 190 15.66 1.50 -25.25
CA ASN A 190 14.52 0.74 -24.75
C ASN A 190 13.78 -0.04 -25.85
N LYS A 191 13.67 0.51 -27.05
CA LYS A 191 13.02 -0.17 -28.19
C LYS A 191 13.75 -1.46 -28.53
N THR A 192 15.07 -1.39 -28.68
CA THR A 192 15.90 -2.56 -28.99
C THR A 192 15.93 -3.54 -27.81
N LEU A 193 16.13 -3.06 -26.58
CA LEU A 193 16.11 -3.91 -25.38
C LEU A 193 14.77 -4.65 -25.20
N SER A 194 13.65 -3.95 -25.39
CA SER A 194 12.32 -4.58 -25.30
C SER A 194 12.18 -5.71 -26.32
N ALA A 195 12.59 -5.49 -27.57
CA ALA A 195 12.49 -6.51 -28.60
C ALA A 195 13.32 -7.77 -28.29
N ILE A 196 14.54 -7.62 -27.78
CA ILE A 196 15.38 -8.77 -27.42
C ILE A 196 14.89 -9.46 -26.13
N ILE A 197 14.39 -8.71 -25.15
CA ILE A 197 13.86 -9.25 -23.89
C ILE A 197 12.59 -10.07 -24.14
N MET A 198 11.64 -9.55 -24.94
CA MET A 198 10.41 -10.30 -25.25
C MET A 198 10.68 -11.60 -26.00
N LYS A 199 11.75 -11.67 -26.82
CA LYS A 199 12.19 -12.92 -27.46
C LYS A 199 12.89 -13.89 -26.50
N SER A 200 13.39 -13.39 -25.38
CA SER A 200 14.19 -14.18 -24.43
C SER A 200 13.35 -14.75 -23.29
N LEU A 201 12.21 -14.13 -22.95
CA LEU A 201 11.29 -14.66 -21.94
C LEU A 201 10.58 -15.91 -22.46
N ASN A 202 10.64 -16.99 -21.69
CA ASN A 202 9.93 -18.24 -21.97
C ASN A 202 8.41 -18.07 -21.77
N PRO A 203 7.55 -18.31 -22.80
CA PRO A 203 6.09 -18.19 -22.70
C PRO A 203 5.43 -19.16 -21.71
N GLU A 204 6.09 -20.27 -21.36
CA GLU A 204 5.56 -21.24 -20.38
C GLU A 204 5.80 -20.82 -18.92
N ASN A 205 6.62 -19.79 -18.70
CA ASN A 205 6.96 -19.26 -17.39
C ASN A 205 6.16 -18.00 -17.07
N LYS A 206 6.06 -17.71 -15.78
CA LYS A 206 5.41 -16.52 -15.22
C LYS A 206 6.46 -15.61 -14.61
N TYR A 207 6.39 -14.32 -14.93
CA TYR A 207 7.33 -13.32 -14.46
C TYR A 207 6.59 -12.21 -13.72
N TYR A 208 7.06 -11.88 -12.52
CA TYR A 208 6.51 -10.80 -11.71
C TYR A 208 7.62 -9.85 -11.29
N LEU A 209 7.53 -8.61 -11.75
CA LEU A 209 8.37 -7.52 -11.26
C LEU A 209 7.52 -6.60 -10.40
N THR A 210 7.91 -6.39 -9.15
CA THR A 210 7.07 -5.68 -8.18
C THR A 210 7.78 -4.43 -7.64
N PHE A 211 7.02 -3.36 -7.42
CA PHE A 211 7.49 -2.08 -6.89
C PHE A 211 6.67 -1.72 -5.64
N ASP A 212 7.28 -1.77 -4.45
CA ASP A 212 6.66 -1.36 -3.17
C ASP A 212 7.47 -0.23 -2.51
N GLU A 213 6.94 0.35 -1.44
CA GLU A 213 7.59 1.42 -0.65
C GLU A 213 7.90 2.70 -1.43
N LEU A 214 7.14 2.96 -2.50
CA LEU A 214 7.25 4.17 -3.32
C LEU A 214 6.81 5.45 -2.59
N ASP A 215 6.33 5.34 -1.34
CA ASP A 215 5.96 6.44 -0.48
C ASP A 215 7.09 6.92 0.45
N LEU A 216 8.18 6.16 0.56
CA LEU A 216 9.35 6.58 1.32
C LEU A 216 9.95 7.86 0.72
N GLY A 217 10.05 8.91 1.53
CA GLY A 217 10.54 10.21 1.07
C GLY A 217 9.58 10.95 0.11
N PHE A 218 8.33 10.50 -0.03
CA PHE A 218 7.33 11.21 -0.82
C PHE A 218 7.06 12.60 -0.21
N ASP A 219 7.31 13.63 -1.02
CA ASP A 219 6.88 15.00 -0.75
C ASP A 219 5.69 15.33 -1.66
N PRO A 220 4.47 15.52 -1.10
CA PRO A 220 3.30 15.94 -1.86
C PRO A 220 3.48 17.25 -2.66
N LYS A 221 4.48 18.07 -2.31
CA LYS A 221 4.81 19.32 -2.99
C LYS A 221 5.84 19.16 -4.12
N SER A 222 6.49 18.01 -4.22
CA SER A 222 7.48 17.74 -5.27
C SER A 222 6.80 17.27 -6.56
N GLU A 223 6.73 18.16 -7.55
CA GLU A 223 6.20 17.81 -8.88
C GLU A 223 7.07 16.74 -9.58
N ASP A 224 8.41 16.84 -9.46
CA ASP A 224 9.31 15.81 -10.03
C ASP A 224 9.05 14.41 -9.44
N TYR A 225 8.68 14.31 -8.17
CA TYR A 225 8.31 13.01 -7.58
C TYR A 225 6.99 12.49 -8.18
N LYS A 226 5.96 13.34 -8.32
CA LYS A 226 4.69 12.97 -8.95
C LYS A 226 4.87 12.53 -10.40
N GLU A 227 5.69 13.26 -11.16
CA GLU A 227 6.06 12.91 -12.53
C GLU A 227 6.79 11.57 -12.61
N ARG A 228 7.70 11.27 -11.66
CA ARG A 228 8.35 9.96 -11.57
C ARG A 228 7.36 8.83 -11.32
N LEU A 229 6.47 8.98 -10.35
CA LEU A 229 5.45 7.95 -10.07
C LEU A 229 4.51 7.74 -11.27
N THR A 230 4.12 8.83 -11.93
CA THR A 230 3.33 8.77 -13.16
C THR A 230 4.08 8.03 -14.26
N GLY A 231 5.37 8.34 -14.47
CA GLY A 231 6.24 7.65 -15.40
C GLY A 231 6.36 6.16 -15.11
N LEU A 232 6.41 5.74 -13.84
CA LEU A 232 6.44 4.33 -13.45
C LEU A 232 5.14 3.62 -13.83
N ILE A 233 3.98 4.23 -13.52
CA ILE A 233 2.67 3.67 -13.88
C ILE A 233 2.57 3.49 -15.40
N MET A 234 3.00 4.49 -16.19
CA MET A 234 2.98 4.41 -17.65
C MET A 234 3.97 3.37 -18.19
N ALA A 235 5.16 3.27 -17.61
CA ALA A 235 6.16 2.28 -17.99
C ALA A 235 5.66 0.86 -17.72
N ALA A 236 5.14 0.59 -16.52
CA ALA A 236 4.54 -0.68 -16.13
C ALA A 236 3.40 -1.07 -17.07
N ARG A 237 2.44 -0.15 -17.32
CA ARG A 237 1.36 -0.35 -18.29
C ARG A 237 1.90 -0.71 -19.67
N SER A 238 2.87 0.03 -20.16
CA SER A 238 3.42 -0.17 -21.51
C SER A 238 4.13 -1.51 -21.65
N ILE A 239 4.89 -1.96 -20.64
CA ILE A 239 5.57 -3.27 -20.67
C ILE A 239 4.56 -4.41 -20.54
N ASN A 240 3.54 -4.27 -19.69
CA ASN A 240 2.47 -5.27 -19.56
C ASN A 240 1.67 -5.45 -20.85
N LEU A 241 1.36 -4.35 -21.55
CA LEU A 241 0.72 -4.41 -22.86
C LEU A 241 1.61 -5.11 -23.90
N LEU A 242 2.89 -4.75 -23.95
CA LEU A 242 3.86 -5.38 -24.86
C LEU A 242 4.02 -6.89 -24.57
N SER A 243 4.05 -7.28 -23.30
CA SER A 243 4.04 -8.69 -22.90
C SER A 243 2.83 -9.43 -23.44
N LYS A 244 1.63 -8.84 -23.29
CA LYS A 244 0.38 -9.43 -23.75
C LYS A 244 0.35 -9.59 -25.27
N GLU A 245 0.84 -8.60 -26.01
CA GLU A 245 0.98 -8.66 -27.48
C GLU A 245 1.90 -9.80 -27.94
N ASN A 246 2.88 -10.17 -27.11
CA ASN A 246 3.81 -11.27 -27.36
C ASN A 246 3.37 -12.62 -26.73
N ASN A 247 2.15 -12.71 -26.18
CA ASN A 247 1.63 -13.89 -25.48
C ASN A 247 2.50 -14.36 -24.30
N LEU A 248 3.13 -13.41 -23.59
CA LEU A 248 3.97 -13.68 -22.42
C LEU A 248 3.19 -13.43 -21.13
N SER A 249 3.48 -14.25 -20.12
CA SER A 249 2.94 -14.12 -18.77
C SER A 249 3.88 -13.26 -17.89
N LEU A 250 4.01 -11.96 -18.20
CA LEU A 250 4.75 -10.99 -17.40
C LEU A 250 3.81 -9.93 -16.81
N ASN A 251 3.94 -9.66 -15.51
CA ASN A 251 3.27 -8.54 -14.85
C ASN A 251 4.27 -7.65 -14.11
N ILE A 252 4.26 -6.36 -14.43
CA ILE A 252 4.94 -5.29 -13.70
C ILE A 252 3.94 -4.69 -12.70
N VAL A 253 3.99 -5.15 -11.45
CA VAL A 253 3.05 -4.77 -10.39
C VAL A 253 3.58 -3.58 -9.61
N VAL A 254 2.75 -2.55 -9.43
CA VAL A 254 3.08 -1.33 -8.71
C VAL A 254 2.15 -1.20 -7.51
N PHE A 255 2.71 -1.10 -6.31
CA PHE A 255 1.98 -0.84 -5.08
C PHE A 255 2.04 0.65 -4.76
N LEU A 256 0.88 1.28 -4.56
CA LEU A 256 0.81 2.69 -4.17
C LEU A 256 -0.16 2.91 -3.02
N ARG A 257 0.15 3.90 -2.20
CA ARG A 257 -0.83 4.42 -1.26
C ARG A 257 -1.92 5.19 -1.98
N ASN A 258 -3.12 5.12 -1.43
CA ASN A 258 -4.28 5.74 -2.05
C ASN A 258 -4.21 7.26 -2.07
N ASP A 259 -3.78 7.89 -0.98
CA ASP A 259 -3.55 9.33 -0.90
C ASP A 259 -2.56 9.81 -1.97
N ILE A 260 -1.43 9.11 -2.15
CA ILE A 260 -0.45 9.40 -3.19
C ILE A 260 -1.06 9.26 -4.58
N TYR A 261 -1.74 8.16 -4.86
CA TYR A 261 -2.36 7.95 -6.17
C TYR A 261 -3.40 9.03 -6.50
N ASN A 262 -4.17 9.47 -5.51
CA ASN A 262 -5.19 10.51 -5.69
C ASN A 262 -4.58 11.87 -6.05
N LEU A 263 -3.38 12.18 -5.54
CA LEU A 263 -2.63 13.40 -5.88
C LEU A 263 -2.03 13.39 -7.29
N LEU A 264 -1.88 12.23 -7.94
CA LEU A 264 -1.32 12.15 -9.29
C LEU A 264 -2.32 12.65 -10.33
N HIS A 265 -1.87 13.47 -11.27
CA HIS A 265 -2.67 13.95 -12.39
C HIS A 265 -1.97 13.60 -13.70
N PHE A 266 -2.64 12.80 -14.53
CA PHE A 266 -2.14 12.40 -15.84
C PHE A 266 -3.30 12.03 -16.77
N GLU A 267 -3.05 12.10 -18.07
CA GLU A 267 -3.99 11.75 -19.12
C GLU A 267 -4.45 10.29 -18.97
N ASP A 268 -5.71 10.01 -19.29
CA ASP A 268 -6.29 8.67 -19.16
C ASP A 268 -6.28 8.07 -17.73
N LYS A 269 -6.03 8.85 -16.66
CA LYS A 269 -6.07 8.34 -15.27
C LYS A 269 -7.32 7.53 -14.99
N ASN A 270 -8.51 8.04 -15.33
CA ASN A 270 -9.78 7.35 -15.12
C ASN A 270 -9.87 5.99 -15.84
N LYS A 271 -9.29 5.87 -17.04
CA LYS A 271 -9.22 4.62 -17.80
C LYS A 271 -8.25 3.63 -17.17
N ILE A 272 -7.13 4.12 -16.62
CA ILE A 272 -6.21 3.28 -15.85
C ILE A 272 -6.86 2.84 -14.54
N THR A 273 -7.53 3.74 -13.83
CA THR A 273 -8.26 3.41 -12.59
C THR A 273 -9.28 2.32 -12.84
N SER A 274 -10.09 2.43 -13.90
CA SER A 274 -11.16 1.45 -14.15
C SER A 274 -10.67 0.08 -14.61
N ASN A 275 -9.58 0.02 -15.39
CA ASN A 275 -9.14 -1.23 -16.04
C ASN A 275 -7.94 -1.90 -15.36
N HIS A 276 -7.14 -1.17 -14.60
CA HIS A 276 -5.83 -1.65 -14.14
C HIS A 276 -5.59 -1.51 -12.63
N VAL A 277 -6.52 -0.90 -11.88
CA VAL A 277 -6.42 -0.77 -10.43
C VAL A 277 -7.16 -1.89 -9.71
N SER A 278 -6.49 -2.52 -8.75
CA SER A 278 -7.13 -3.31 -7.71
C SER A 278 -6.95 -2.64 -6.36
N TYR A 279 -8.06 -2.29 -5.71
CA TYR A 279 -8.05 -1.68 -4.38
C TYR A 279 -7.96 -2.77 -3.31
N ILE A 280 -7.19 -2.51 -2.26
CA ILE A 280 -7.16 -3.35 -1.05
C ILE A 280 -8.16 -2.76 -0.05
N GLU A 281 -9.26 -3.47 0.17
CA GLU A 281 -10.31 -3.09 1.10
C GLU A 281 -10.70 -4.31 1.94
N TRP A 282 -11.20 -4.08 3.16
CA TRP A 282 -11.60 -5.14 4.06
C TRP A 282 -12.92 -4.76 4.72
N ASP A 283 -13.83 -5.73 4.86
CA ASP A 283 -15.13 -5.53 5.52
C ASP A 283 -15.95 -4.37 4.91
N THR A 284 -15.81 -4.14 3.60
CA THR A 284 -16.64 -3.22 2.82
C THR A 284 -17.60 -4.00 1.93
N GLU A 285 -18.66 -3.35 1.44
CA GLU A 285 -19.59 -3.97 0.49
C GLU A 285 -18.95 -4.36 -0.86
N ARG A 286 -17.72 -3.89 -1.12
CA ARG A 286 -17.00 -4.10 -2.39
C ARG A 286 -16.10 -5.33 -2.39
N THR A 287 -15.91 -5.98 -1.25
CA THR A 287 -15.08 -7.20 -1.12
C THR A 287 -15.84 -8.28 -0.34
N SER A 288 -15.48 -9.53 -0.60
CA SER A 288 -15.93 -10.66 0.23
C SER A 288 -14.96 -11.01 1.37
N HIS A 289 -13.75 -10.43 1.36
CA HIS A 289 -12.75 -10.71 2.37
C HIS A 289 -12.92 -9.83 3.61
N THR A 290 -12.67 -10.44 4.76
CA THR A 290 -12.88 -9.81 6.06
C THR A 290 -11.60 -9.91 6.89
N LEU A 291 -11.42 -8.92 7.75
CA LEU A 291 -10.40 -8.95 8.79
C LEU A 291 -10.60 -10.12 9.75
N LYS A 292 -11.85 -10.58 9.94
CA LYS A 292 -12.18 -11.82 10.67
C LYS A 292 -11.43 -13.00 10.08
N LYS A 293 -11.49 -13.16 8.76
CA LYS A 293 -10.85 -14.26 8.05
C LYS A 293 -9.32 -14.22 8.17
N ILE A 294 -8.72 -13.03 8.10
CA ILE A 294 -7.28 -12.87 8.38
C ILE A 294 -6.95 -13.35 9.79
N MET A 295 -7.73 -12.94 10.79
CA MET A 295 -7.50 -13.36 12.17
C MET A 295 -7.71 -14.87 12.36
N GLU A 296 -8.70 -15.48 11.71
CA GLU A 296 -8.92 -16.93 11.74
C GLU A 296 -7.76 -17.71 11.10
N ASN A 297 -7.16 -17.20 10.02
CA ASN A 297 -5.96 -17.80 9.44
C ASN A 297 -4.78 -17.71 10.43
N ARG A 298 -4.63 -16.57 11.15
CA ARG A 298 -3.62 -16.39 12.20
C ARG A 298 -3.85 -17.30 13.41
N PHE A 299 -5.09 -17.42 13.87
CA PHE A 299 -5.46 -18.34 14.94
C PHE A 299 -5.14 -19.77 14.55
N THR A 300 -5.46 -20.15 13.31
CA THR A 300 -5.16 -21.48 12.79
C THR A 300 -3.65 -21.73 12.76
N ALA A 301 -2.85 -20.81 12.21
CA ALA A 301 -1.39 -20.93 12.16
C ALA A 301 -0.77 -21.13 13.56
N LEU A 302 -1.28 -20.43 14.57
CA LEU A 302 -0.69 -20.41 15.91
C LEU A 302 -1.24 -21.48 16.87
N LEU A 303 -2.54 -21.79 16.77
CA LEU A 303 -3.27 -22.56 17.78
C LEU A 303 -3.72 -23.95 17.30
N LYS A 304 -3.57 -24.32 16.02
CA LYS A 304 -3.88 -25.67 15.55
C LYS A 304 -3.01 -26.72 16.27
N GLU A 305 -3.62 -27.85 16.65
CA GLU A 305 -2.92 -29.03 17.17
C GLU A 305 -2.83 -30.14 16.12
N GLY A 306 -3.85 -30.24 15.25
CA GLY A 306 -3.86 -31.13 14.09
C GLY A 306 -3.52 -30.42 12.78
N ASN A 307 -3.10 -31.17 11.77
CA ASN A 307 -2.75 -30.61 10.46
C ASN A 307 -3.95 -29.99 9.72
N ASP A 308 -5.16 -30.52 9.91
CA ASP A 308 -6.38 -30.08 9.22
C ASP A 308 -7.34 -29.28 10.13
N GLU A 309 -6.91 -28.94 11.35
CA GLU A 309 -7.73 -28.18 12.29
C GLU A 309 -7.80 -26.71 11.89
N ILE A 310 -9.01 -26.17 11.72
CA ILE A 310 -9.26 -24.74 11.50
C ILE A 310 -9.74 -24.13 12.80
N VAL A 311 -9.06 -23.08 13.25
CA VAL A 311 -9.42 -22.33 14.45
C VAL A 311 -10.23 -21.10 14.03
N LYS A 312 -11.53 -21.12 14.33
CA LYS A 312 -12.47 -20.03 14.01
C LYS A 312 -12.45 -18.97 15.10
N TRP A 313 -13.02 -17.80 14.78
CA TRP A 313 -13.13 -16.68 15.72
C TRP A 313 -13.77 -17.09 17.05
N ASP A 314 -14.87 -17.83 17.01
CA ASP A 314 -15.64 -18.23 18.19
C ASP A 314 -14.91 -19.31 19.02
N ASN A 315 -13.80 -19.87 18.52
CA ASN A 315 -12.90 -20.70 19.34
C ASN A 315 -12.00 -19.85 20.26
N VAL A 316 -11.72 -18.60 19.87
CA VAL A 316 -10.83 -17.67 20.56
C VAL A 316 -11.62 -16.63 21.36
N PHE A 317 -12.76 -16.17 20.85
CA PHE A 317 -13.63 -15.19 21.50
C PHE A 317 -14.92 -15.83 22.01
N ASP A 318 -15.32 -15.47 23.24
CA ASP A 318 -16.57 -15.96 23.85
C ASP A 318 -17.79 -15.22 23.31
N GLU A 319 -18.39 -15.64 22.19
CA GLU A 319 -19.60 -15.00 21.64
C GLU A 319 -20.90 -15.36 22.39
N THR A 320 -20.85 -16.07 23.53
CA THR A 320 -22.06 -16.35 24.35
C THR A 320 -22.63 -15.09 25.02
N LYS A 321 -21.77 -14.09 25.25
CA LYS A 321 -22.15 -12.78 25.80
C LYS A 321 -21.86 -11.68 24.77
N LYS A 322 -22.83 -10.80 24.54
CA LYS A 322 -22.64 -9.63 23.66
C LYS A 322 -21.90 -8.51 24.38
N MET A 323 -21.25 -7.64 23.62
CA MET A 323 -20.70 -6.37 24.09
C MET A 323 -21.82 -5.34 24.34
N THR A 324 -21.47 -4.20 24.94
CA THR A 324 -22.39 -3.09 25.19
C THR A 324 -23.13 -2.70 23.90
N GLY A 325 -24.46 -2.57 23.98
CA GLY A 325 -25.30 -2.32 22.80
C GLY A 325 -25.68 -3.58 22.02
N ARG A 326 -25.55 -4.78 22.62
CA ARG A 326 -25.84 -6.09 22.01
C ARG A 326 -24.98 -6.41 20.78
N GLN A 327 -23.79 -5.81 20.69
CA GLN A 327 -22.85 -5.99 19.59
C GLN A 327 -22.07 -7.32 19.73
N GLU A 328 -21.79 -7.97 18.60
CA GLU A 328 -20.76 -9.03 18.52
C GLU A 328 -19.38 -8.45 18.87
N LYS A 329 -18.48 -9.29 19.40
CA LYS A 329 -17.12 -8.84 19.74
C LYS A 329 -16.34 -8.41 18.50
N TYR A 330 -16.48 -9.14 17.40
CA TYR A 330 -15.86 -8.78 16.13
C TYR A 330 -16.25 -7.36 15.69
N GLN A 331 -17.56 -7.05 15.65
CA GLN A 331 -18.04 -5.72 15.27
C GLN A 331 -17.52 -4.64 16.24
N HIS A 332 -17.51 -4.94 17.54
CA HIS A 332 -17.02 -4.02 18.56
C HIS A 332 -15.54 -3.65 18.39
N ILE A 333 -14.73 -4.60 17.91
CA ILE A 333 -13.30 -4.41 17.63
C ILE A 333 -13.14 -3.61 16.34
N ILE A 334 -13.74 -4.03 15.23
CA ILE A 334 -13.52 -3.37 13.92
C ILE A 334 -14.06 -1.93 13.88
N ASP A 335 -15.11 -1.60 14.64
CA ASP A 335 -15.63 -0.22 14.79
C ASP A 335 -14.60 0.76 15.37
N ARG A 336 -13.51 0.25 15.96
CA ARG A 336 -12.37 1.01 16.48
C ARG A 336 -11.12 0.89 15.61
N THR A 337 -11.23 0.29 14.43
CA THR A 337 -10.13 0.21 13.46
C THR A 337 -10.44 1.08 12.25
N PHE A 338 -9.45 1.32 11.40
CA PHE A 338 -9.68 1.88 10.07
C PHE A 338 -9.92 0.80 9.00
N LEU A 339 -10.37 -0.40 9.41
CA LEU A 339 -10.55 -1.59 8.56
C LEU A 339 -9.24 -2.00 7.87
N ARG A 340 -8.17 -2.05 8.65
CA ARG A 340 -6.82 -2.43 8.20
C ARG A 340 -6.37 -3.69 8.97
N PRO A 341 -5.72 -4.67 8.32
CA PRO A 341 -5.15 -5.84 8.99
C PRO A 341 -4.26 -5.47 10.17
N ARG A 342 -3.42 -4.45 10.00
CA ARG A 342 -2.54 -3.95 11.05
C ARG A 342 -3.29 -3.58 12.34
N ASP A 343 -4.41 -2.88 12.21
CA ASP A 343 -5.19 -2.37 13.34
C ASP A 343 -5.85 -3.51 14.13
N ILE A 344 -6.47 -4.48 13.43
CA ILE A 344 -7.12 -5.62 14.12
C ILE A 344 -6.09 -6.55 14.77
N ILE A 345 -4.93 -6.76 14.13
CA ILE A 345 -3.84 -7.58 14.70
C ILE A 345 -3.36 -6.93 16.00
N GLN A 346 -3.09 -5.62 15.98
CA GLN A 346 -2.67 -4.91 17.19
C GLN A 346 -3.74 -4.97 18.28
N PHE A 347 -5.01 -4.72 17.94
CA PHE A 347 -6.06 -4.77 18.95
C PHE A 347 -6.18 -6.17 19.56
N CYS A 348 -6.10 -7.23 18.76
CA CYS A 348 -6.10 -8.61 19.28
C CYS A 348 -4.86 -8.91 20.13
N ASN A 349 -3.69 -8.35 19.79
CA ASN A 349 -2.48 -8.46 20.62
C ASN A 349 -2.66 -7.78 21.99
N GLU A 350 -3.29 -6.60 22.05
CA GLU A 350 -3.59 -5.95 23.33
C GLU A 350 -4.60 -6.74 24.17
N ILE A 351 -5.58 -7.37 23.52
CA ILE A 351 -6.52 -8.29 24.19
C ILE A 351 -5.76 -9.49 24.78
N LEU A 352 -4.83 -10.08 24.02
CA LEU A 352 -4.00 -11.19 24.49
C LEU A 352 -3.13 -10.80 25.69
N ASN A 353 -2.54 -9.60 25.67
CA ASN A 353 -1.74 -9.09 26.78
C ASN A 353 -2.55 -9.00 28.07
N ILE A 354 -3.73 -8.36 28.01
CA ILE A 354 -4.65 -8.26 29.15
C ILE A 354 -5.12 -9.63 29.63
N TYR A 355 -5.42 -10.53 28.70
CA TYR A 355 -5.86 -11.89 29.03
C TYR A 355 -4.78 -12.66 29.82
N LYS A 356 -3.51 -12.53 29.44
CA LYS A 356 -2.37 -13.17 30.13
C LYS A 356 -2.03 -12.58 31.49
N GLU A 357 -2.39 -11.32 31.75
CA GLU A 357 -2.21 -10.70 33.08
C GLU A 357 -3.11 -11.33 34.15
N LYS A 358 -4.17 -12.06 33.76
CA LYS A 358 -5.10 -12.67 34.69
C LYS A 358 -4.45 -13.86 35.40
N PRO A 359 -4.61 -14.01 36.74
CA PRO A 359 -4.08 -15.17 37.47
C PRO A 359 -4.69 -16.51 37.00
N SER A 360 -5.97 -16.49 36.63
CA SER A 360 -6.72 -17.66 36.16
C SER A 360 -7.56 -17.27 34.94
N PRO A 361 -6.96 -17.18 33.75
CA PRO A 361 -7.67 -16.78 32.54
C PRO A 361 -8.67 -17.87 32.10
N GLU A 362 -9.81 -17.45 31.55
CA GLU A 362 -10.80 -18.35 30.95
C GLU A 362 -10.26 -19.00 29.66
N SER A 363 -10.96 -19.95 29.03
CA SER A 363 -10.45 -20.58 27.80
C SER A 363 -10.54 -19.70 26.54
N LYS A 364 -11.27 -18.58 26.61
CA LYS A 364 -11.54 -17.64 25.50
C LYS A 364 -11.48 -16.21 26.00
N PHE A 365 -11.28 -15.26 25.09
CA PHE A 365 -11.39 -13.84 25.39
C PHE A 365 -12.84 -13.44 25.65
N ASN A 366 -13.06 -12.79 26.79
CA ASN A 366 -14.38 -12.34 27.23
C ASN A 366 -14.52 -10.81 27.13
N ASN A 367 -15.67 -10.28 27.56
CA ASN A 367 -15.94 -8.84 27.49
C ASN A 367 -14.97 -8.01 28.35
N GLU A 368 -14.44 -8.55 29.44
CA GLU A 368 -13.51 -7.84 30.32
C GLU A 368 -12.15 -7.63 29.63
N ASP A 369 -11.64 -8.67 28.96
CA ASP A 369 -10.37 -8.62 28.21
C ASP A 369 -10.41 -7.53 27.14
N ILE A 370 -11.51 -7.50 26.37
CA ILE A 370 -11.73 -6.50 25.34
C ILE A 370 -11.87 -5.11 25.97
N ASN A 371 -12.64 -4.95 27.05
CA ASN A 371 -12.84 -3.62 27.63
C ASN A 371 -11.56 -3.03 28.25
N ARG A 372 -10.74 -3.86 28.89
CA ARG A 372 -9.48 -3.40 29.52
C ARG A 372 -8.40 -3.06 28.48
N SER A 373 -8.36 -3.77 27.35
CA SER A 373 -7.39 -3.51 26.27
C SER A 373 -7.65 -2.23 25.48
N LYS A 374 -8.88 -1.67 25.50
CA LYS A 374 -9.21 -0.45 24.74
C LYS A 374 -8.31 0.74 25.07
N ASN A 375 -7.88 0.92 26.33
CA ASN A 375 -6.99 2.02 26.69
C ASN A 375 -5.62 1.89 26.02
N LEU A 376 -5.07 0.67 25.97
CA LEU A 376 -3.79 0.38 25.34
C LEU A 376 -3.88 0.57 23.83
N TYR A 377 -4.91 -0.02 23.22
CA TYR A 377 -5.14 0.10 21.79
C TYR A 377 -5.43 1.55 21.36
N SER A 378 -6.17 2.33 22.15
CA SER A 378 -6.46 3.74 21.86
C SER A 378 -5.19 4.61 21.83
N ARG A 379 -4.19 4.29 22.69
CA ARG A 379 -2.87 4.94 22.66
C ARG A 379 -2.09 4.58 21.40
N TYR A 380 -2.01 3.28 21.08
CA TYR A 380 -1.40 2.84 19.83
C TYR A 380 -2.05 3.50 18.60
N PHE A 381 -3.38 3.59 18.60
CA PHE A 381 -4.12 4.14 17.47
C PHE A 381 -3.82 5.63 17.25
N ILE A 382 -3.63 6.41 18.32
CA ILE A 382 -3.25 7.82 18.16
C ILE A 382 -1.80 7.96 17.68
N ASP A 383 -0.88 7.10 18.14
CA ASP A 383 0.51 7.09 17.69
C ASP A 383 0.60 6.77 16.18
N GLU A 384 -0.19 5.80 15.72
CA GLU A 384 -0.29 5.48 14.27
C GLU A 384 -0.95 6.58 13.44
N LEU A 385 -1.87 7.31 14.05
CA LEU A 385 -2.54 8.44 13.40
C LEU A 385 -1.60 9.66 13.31
N ASP A 386 -0.77 9.90 14.33
CA ASP A 386 0.24 10.97 14.37
C ASP A 386 1.13 10.92 13.13
N ASP A 387 1.67 9.74 12.86
CA ASP A 387 2.50 9.39 11.70
C ASP A 387 1.87 9.77 10.34
N GLU A 388 0.54 9.68 10.24
CA GLU A 388 -0.22 9.99 9.03
C GLU A 388 -0.59 11.48 8.95
N ILE A 389 -0.96 12.09 10.07
CA ILE A 389 -1.51 13.45 10.10
C ILE A 389 -0.43 14.52 10.12
N HIS A 390 0.69 14.31 10.82
CA HIS A 390 1.65 15.35 11.17
C HIS A 390 2.16 16.15 9.95
N LYS A 391 2.32 15.49 8.79
CA LYS A 391 2.77 16.13 7.53
C LYS A 391 1.73 17.05 6.90
N HIS A 392 0.45 16.82 7.16
CA HIS A 392 -0.67 17.52 6.53
C HIS A 392 -1.32 18.54 7.45
N LEU A 393 -1.38 18.25 8.75
CA LEU A 393 -1.96 19.11 9.76
C LEU A 393 -0.96 19.21 10.94
N PRO A 394 0.04 20.09 10.84
CA PRO A 394 0.97 20.34 11.92
C PRO A 394 0.23 20.75 13.20
N GLU A 395 0.76 20.35 14.35
CA GLU A 395 0.16 20.65 15.68
C GLU A 395 -1.27 20.11 15.88
N TYR A 396 -1.68 19.05 15.17
CA TYR A 396 -3.06 18.54 15.27
C TYR A 396 -3.47 18.12 16.69
N GLU A 397 -2.52 17.79 17.56
CA GLU A 397 -2.75 17.49 18.97
C GLU A 397 -3.51 18.62 19.68
N LYS A 398 -3.26 19.88 19.30
CA LYS A 398 -3.99 21.06 19.84
C LYS A 398 -5.47 21.02 19.47
N TYR A 399 -5.81 20.48 18.29
CA TYR A 399 -7.20 20.32 17.87
C TYR A 399 -7.91 19.21 18.63
N LEU A 400 -7.18 18.21 19.16
CA LEU A 400 -7.76 17.16 20.00
C LEU A 400 -8.27 17.71 21.33
N ASP A 401 -7.68 18.81 21.84
CA ASP A 401 -8.19 19.47 23.04
C ASP A 401 -9.61 20.03 22.88
N VAL A 402 -10.01 20.40 21.66
CA VAL A 402 -11.39 20.81 21.38
C VAL A 402 -12.35 19.67 21.73
N PHE A 403 -11.98 18.42 21.42
CA PHE A 403 -12.77 17.25 21.77
C PHE A 403 -12.75 16.93 23.26
N ARG A 404 -11.63 17.18 23.95
CA ARG A 404 -11.55 17.04 25.41
C ARG A 404 -12.49 18.02 26.12
N ASP A 405 -12.59 19.25 25.62
CA ASP A 405 -13.53 20.25 26.16
C ASP A 405 -15.00 19.88 25.94
N ILE A 406 -15.32 19.30 24.77
CA ILE A 406 -16.67 18.77 24.49
C ILE A 406 -16.98 17.60 25.42
N GLY A 407 -16.03 16.67 25.59
CA GLY A 407 -16.13 15.55 26.54
C GLY A 407 -17.08 14.41 26.13
N PHE A 408 -17.62 14.44 24.92
CA PHE A 408 -18.58 13.46 24.41
C PHE A 408 -18.17 12.89 23.05
N LEU A 409 -18.40 11.59 22.85
CA LEU A 409 -18.11 10.90 21.60
C LEU A 409 -19.01 11.39 20.44
N GLN A 410 -20.26 11.73 20.76
CA GLN A 410 -21.25 12.28 19.83
C GLN A 410 -21.68 13.65 20.34
N PHE A 411 -21.71 14.64 19.45
CA PHE A 411 -21.97 16.04 19.77
C PHE A 411 -22.57 16.76 18.57
N GLU A 412 -23.19 17.91 18.82
CA GLU A 412 -23.69 18.78 17.77
C GLU A 412 -22.54 19.67 17.25
N LYS A 413 -22.59 20.04 15.99
CA LYS A 413 -21.59 20.92 15.36
C LYS A 413 -21.45 22.26 16.09
N THR A 414 -22.55 22.74 16.70
CA THR A 414 -22.53 23.94 17.55
C THR A 414 -21.61 23.77 18.76
N ASP A 415 -21.61 22.60 19.42
CA ASP A 415 -20.72 22.32 20.55
C ASP A 415 -19.24 22.41 20.13
N PHE A 416 -18.93 21.93 18.92
CA PHE A 416 -17.59 22.02 18.35
C PHE A 416 -17.19 23.47 18.06
N ILE A 417 -18.07 24.26 17.44
CA ILE A 417 -17.80 25.67 17.14
C ILE A 417 -17.55 26.44 18.45
N GLU A 418 -18.38 26.22 19.48
CA GLU A 418 -18.20 26.86 20.79
C GLU A 418 -16.87 26.48 21.45
N ALA A 419 -16.48 25.21 21.42
CA ALA A 419 -15.19 24.75 21.96
C ALA A 419 -14.00 25.26 21.14
N PHE A 420 -14.13 25.31 19.81
CA PHE A 420 -13.11 25.85 18.91
C PHE A 420 -12.86 27.34 19.16
N GLU A 421 -13.90 28.15 19.26
CA GLU A 421 -13.77 29.61 19.45
C GLU A 421 -13.06 29.96 20.77
N LYS A 422 -13.23 29.15 21.84
CA LYS A 422 -12.49 29.31 23.11
C LYS A 422 -10.98 29.15 22.96
N ARG A 423 -10.53 28.40 21.96
CA ARG A 423 -9.12 28.04 21.72
C ARG A 423 -8.55 28.65 20.44
N LYS A 424 -9.35 29.41 19.68
CA LYS A 424 -9.01 29.92 18.36
C LYS A 424 -7.67 30.64 18.26
N SER A 425 -7.26 31.34 19.32
CA SER A 425 -5.96 32.02 19.38
C SER A 425 -4.75 31.07 19.34
N GLN A 426 -4.96 29.77 19.57
CA GLN A 426 -3.92 28.74 19.58
C GLN A 426 -3.77 28.04 18.22
N PHE A 427 -4.63 28.36 17.25
CA PHE A 427 -4.77 27.61 16.01
C PHE A 427 -4.32 28.42 14.78
N ALA A 428 -3.64 27.75 13.85
CA ALA A 428 -3.33 28.33 12.53
C ALA A 428 -4.58 28.43 11.63
N ILE A 429 -5.53 27.50 11.79
CA ILE A 429 -6.80 27.48 11.05
C ILE A 429 -7.79 28.39 11.76
N SER A 430 -8.38 29.33 11.04
CA SER A 430 -9.32 30.33 11.58
C SER A 430 -10.80 29.97 11.38
N ASP A 431 -11.14 29.20 10.34
CA ASP A 431 -12.50 28.71 10.07
C ASP A 431 -12.70 27.31 10.70
N PRO A 432 -13.63 27.13 11.65
CA PRO A 432 -13.93 25.81 12.21
C PRO A 432 -14.38 24.80 11.15
N ASN A 433 -15.02 25.22 10.06
CA ASN A 433 -15.45 24.30 9.00
C ASN A 433 -14.27 23.71 8.23
N ASP A 434 -13.20 24.49 8.02
CA ASP A 434 -12.00 24.00 7.36
C ASP A 434 -11.27 22.99 8.25
N LEU A 435 -11.20 23.24 9.56
CA LEU A 435 -10.69 22.25 10.50
C LEU A 435 -11.53 20.96 10.49
N LEU A 436 -12.86 21.05 10.48
CA LEU A 436 -13.74 19.87 10.40
C LEU A 436 -13.50 19.05 9.12
N LYS A 437 -13.27 19.70 7.97
CA LYS A 437 -12.91 19.01 6.72
C LYS A 437 -11.60 18.22 6.88
N HIS A 438 -10.56 18.85 7.43
CA HIS A 438 -9.29 18.17 7.67
C HIS A 438 -9.44 16.99 8.63
N LEU A 439 -10.13 17.17 9.75
CA LEU A 439 -10.38 16.11 10.73
C LEU A 439 -11.20 14.95 10.14
N PHE A 440 -12.12 15.26 9.21
CA PHE A 440 -12.87 14.25 8.47
C PHE A 440 -11.99 13.49 7.46
N ASP A 441 -11.11 14.17 6.73
CA ASP A 441 -10.21 13.52 5.76
C ASP A 441 -9.27 12.50 6.43
N PHE A 442 -8.89 12.74 7.69
CA PHE A 442 -8.14 11.77 8.52
C PHE A 442 -9.03 10.84 9.36
N SER A 443 -10.34 10.90 9.18
CA SER A 443 -11.32 10.09 9.91
C SER A 443 -11.27 10.22 11.44
N ILE A 444 -10.74 11.32 11.97
CA ILE A 444 -10.87 11.65 13.39
C ILE A 444 -12.34 11.86 13.74
N ILE A 445 -13.09 12.47 12.83
CA ILE A 445 -14.53 12.64 12.95
C ILE A 445 -15.26 11.99 11.77
N GLY A 446 -16.51 11.62 12.04
CA GLY A 446 -17.51 11.28 11.05
C GLY A 446 -18.76 12.12 11.28
N PHE A 447 -19.64 12.15 10.29
CA PHE A 447 -20.89 12.90 10.35
C PHE A 447 -22.10 12.01 10.10
N TYR A 448 -23.20 12.32 10.75
CA TYR A 448 -24.43 11.55 10.65
C TYR A 448 -25.12 11.81 9.31
N ARG A 449 -25.36 10.76 8.54
CA ARG A 449 -26.16 10.79 7.31
C ARG A 449 -27.50 10.14 7.59
N VAL A 450 -28.58 10.91 7.39
CA VAL A 450 -29.94 10.36 7.40
C VAL A 450 -30.15 9.66 6.06
N GLY A 451 -30.41 8.36 6.09
CA GLY A 451 -30.72 7.59 4.87
C GLY A 451 -31.98 8.14 4.19
N GLY A 452 -31.90 8.36 2.87
CA GLY A 452 -33.02 8.82 2.04
C GLY A 452 -33.40 7.78 0.99
N GLY A 453 -34.56 7.13 1.17
CA GLY A 453 -35.27 6.37 0.13
C GLY A 453 -34.75 4.96 -0.17
N GLY A 454 -35.33 3.96 0.49
CA GLY A 454 -35.42 2.58 -0.01
C GLY A 454 -34.67 1.52 0.80
N TYR A 455 -33.35 1.68 0.98
CA TYR A 455 -32.50 0.61 1.56
C TYR A 455 -31.37 1.08 2.49
N GLY A 456 -31.10 2.39 2.61
CA GLY A 456 -30.03 2.91 3.47
C GLY A 456 -30.52 3.24 4.89
N GLY A 457 -29.96 2.58 5.91
CA GLY A 457 -30.11 2.98 7.30
C GLY A 457 -29.42 4.33 7.58
N SER A 458 -29.77 4.99 8.68
CA SER A 458 -28.99 6.16 9.11
C SER A 458 -27.65 5.70 9.70
N GLU A 459 -26.55 6.32 9.30
CA GLU A 459 -25.22 5.91 9.71
C GLU A 459 -24.27 7.10 9.85
N TYR A 460 -23.12 6.86 10.50
CA TYR A 460 -22.03 7.83 10.51
C TYR A 460 -21.08 7.55 9.35
N SER A 461 -20.96 8.52 8.45
CA SER A 461 -20.01 8.48 7.35
C SER A 461 -18.62 8.86 7.85
N TYR A 462 -17.62 8.06 7.50
CA TYR A 462 -16.21 8.31 7.77
C TYR A 462 -15.40 8.12 6.49
N LYS A 463 -14.37 8.94 6.28
CA LYS A 463 -13.47 8.83 5.11
C LYS A 463 -12.78 7.47 5.01
N TYR A 464 -12.53 6.79 6.15
CA TYR A 464 -11.87 5.49 6.12
C TYR A 464 -12.74 4.39 5.47
N LYS A 465 -14.07 4.52 5.54
CA LYS A 465 -15.03 3.57 4.93
C LYS A 465 -15.32 3.89 3.46
N ASP A 466 -15.38 5.17 3.13
CA ASP A 466 -15.56 5.65 1.76
C ASP A 466 -14.56 6.77 1.47
N GLU A 467 -13.54 6.43 0.68
CA GLU A 467 -12.47 7.37 0.32
C GLU A 467 -12.95 8.50 -0.59
N LYS A 468 -14.07 8.31 -1.29
CA LYS A 468 -14.68 9.35 -2.13
C LYS A 468 -15.57 10.28 -1.32
N ALA A 469 -15.89 9.95 -0.08
CA ALA A 469 -16.71 10.79 0.77
C ALA A 469 -16.01 12.14 1.00
N THR A 470 -16.79 13.21 0.95
CA THR A 470 -16.40 14.55 1.37
C THR A 470 -17.18 14.93 2.63
N PHE A 471 -16.61 15.82 3.42
CA PHE A 471 -17.28 16.34 4.60
C PHE A 471 -18.50 17.16 4.20
N ASP A 472 -19.66 16.83 4.76
CA ASP A 472 -20.87 17.62 4.58
C ASP A 472 -20.86 18.79 5.57
N ILE A 473 -20.66 20.00 5.06
CA ILE A 473 -20.64 21.22 5.86
C ILE A 473 -21.98 21.46 6.56
N GLN A 474 -23.09 20.94 6.02
CA GLN A 474 -24.43 21.09 6.62
C GLN A 474 -24.72 20.03 7.68
N ALA A 475 -23.83 19.06 7.91
CA ALA A 475 -24.07 18.04 8.92
C ALA A 475 -24.08 18.64 10.34
N GLU A 476 -25.19 18.43 11.05
CA GLU A 476 -25.37 18.92 12.42
C GLU A 476 -24.74 17.97 13.44
N LYS A 477 -24.87 16.65 13.24
CA LYS A 477 -24.40 15.65 14.20
C LYS A 477 -23.07 15.05 13.80
N LEU A 478 -22.10 15.15 14.70
CA LEU A 478 -20.74 14.66 14.51
C LEU A 478 -20.43 13.56 15.53
N ARG A 479 -19.49 12.69 15.17
CA ARG A 479 -18.99 11.63 16.04
C ARG A 479 -17.49 11.45 15.88
N ILE A 480 -16.75 11.56 16.98
CA ILE A 480 -15.33 11.21 17.00
C ILE A 480 -15.16 9.72 16.75
N HIS A 481 -14.07 9.32 16.09
CA HIS A 481 -13.75 7.93 15.85
C HIS A 481 -13.73 7.12 17.17
N PRO A 482 -14.45 5.99 17.29
CA PRO A 482 -14.54 5.25 18.55
C PRO A 482 -13.21 4.80 19.15
N ALA A 483 -12.17 4.65 18.33
CA ALA A 483 -10.83 4.31 18.78
C ALA A 483 -10.16 5.39 19.64
N LEU A 484 -10.61 6.65 19.54
CA LEU A 484 -10.05 7.78 20.28
C LEU A 484 -10.77 8.02 21.61
N MET A 485 -11.84 7.27 21.91
CA MET A 485 -12.70 7.49 23.06
C MET A 485 -11.92 7.41 24.37
N GLU A 486 -11.11 6.38 24.53
CA GLU A 486 -10.32 6.14 25.75
C GLU A 486 -9.16 7.15 25.89
N TYR A 487 -8.40 7.41 24.83
CA TYR A 487 -7.32 8.40 24.84
C TYR A 487 -7.80 9.81 25.19
N LEU A 488 -8.94 10.22 24.64
CA LEU A 488 -9.54 11.53 24.88
C LEU A 488 -10.45 11.57 26.12
N GLN A 489 -10.62 10.44 26.83
CA GLN A 489 -11.45 10.31 28.03
C GLN A 489 -12.92 10.73 27.83
N LEU A 490 -13.49 10.40 26.67
CA LEU A 490 -14.83 10.84 26.26
C LEU A 490 -15.95 9.97 26.85
N LYS A 491 -17.11 10.59 27.10
CA LYS A 491 -18.35 9.89 27.46
C LYS A 491 -19.15 9.49 26.21
N LYS A 492 -19.89 8.39 26.27
CA LYS A 492 -20.59 7.82 25.10
C LYS A 492 -21.85 8.61 24.66
N TYR A 493 -22.57 9.23 25.59
CA TYR A 493 -23.87 9.90 25.32
C TYR A 493 -23.75 11.41 25.50
N SER A 494 -24.34 12.18 24.59
CA SER A 494 -24.34 13.64 24.61
C SER A 494 -25.09 14.21 25.83
N LYS A 495 -24.83 15.49 26.14
CA LYS A 495 -25.55 16.27 27.17
C LYS A 495 -27.07 16.40 26.89
N SER A 496 -27.51 16.15 25.65
CA SER A 496 -28.91 16.27 25.20
C SER A 496 -29.72 14.97 25.25
N MET A 497 -29.10 13.81 25.51
CA MET A 497 -29.78 12.51 25.62
C MET A 497 -30.07 12.06 27.05
N SER A 498 -29.77 12.90 28.05
CA SER A 498 -29.99 12.64 29.47
C SER A 498 -31.07 13.56 30.05
N ASN A 499 -32.25 13.54 29.44
CA ASN A 499 -33.51 13.99 30.04
C ASN A 499 -34.59 12.95 29.78
#